data_AF-X0UAC3-F1
#
_entry.id   AF-X0UAC3-F1
#
_cell.length_a   1.000
_cell.length_b   1.000
_cell.length_c   1.000
_cell.angle_alpha   90.00
_cell.angle_beta   90.00
_cell.angle_gamma   90.00
#
_symmetry.space_group_name_H-M   'P 1'
#
loop_
_entity.id
_entity.type
_entity.pdbx_description
1 polymer ?
#
loop_
_entity_poly.entity_id
_entity_poly.type
_entity_poly.pdbx_seq_one_letter_code
_entity_poly.pdbx_strand_id
1 'polypeptide(L)'
;TGDQRFHGYGESAETHEAPTTRMEWGHVFTDCPADAYYLTGDERSLTAVRMVADRIATIADGEGYDKIRNILAGAERQLGWPLLALCRAYEVTQDEKYLTAAAKVVAYIKIYAKDPMAAYQNGKWWRSWMMDGCKVFMVGALHEGLAAYYEITRDEELRGVIVKSLNWLVDNMWNPDVDGFVYEFNAMNRGHRRSGIASLNFLAVDAFTFGYQLTGDERYLAVGARSFWQRVKEMKPEPEAKQFSMDARTSPHVAAYLYRRHIQPEKLPPSPKPIVQKR
;
A
#
# COMPACT_ATOMS: atom_id res chain seq x y z
N THR A 1 -12.91 -14.08 -8.22
CA THR A 1 -12.49 -15.30 -7.50
C THR A 1 -10.97 -15.39 -7.59
N GLY A 2 -10.24 -15.18 -6.48
CA GLY A 2 -8.77 -15.26 -6.48
C GLY A 2 -8.14 -14.59 -5.26
N ASP A 3 -7.27 -15.32 -4.56
CA ASP A 3 -6.26 -14.90 -3.56
C ASP A 3 -6.71 -14.12 -2.30
N GLN A 4 -7.99 -13.76 -2.15
CA GLN A 4 -8.51 -13.08 -0.96
C GLN A 4 -9.35 -13.96 -0.02
N ARG A 5 -9.74 -15.16 -0.44
CA ARG A 5 -10.61 -16.06 0.34
C ARG A 5 -9.84 -17.08 1.19
N PHE A 6 -8.53 -17.22 1.00
CA PHE A 6 -7.75 -18.29 1.62
C PHE A 6 -6.45 -17.71 2.17
N HIS A 7 -6.25 -17.81 3.49
CA HIS A 7 -4.93 -17.79 4.10
C HIS A 7 -4.59 -19.21 4.54
N GLY A 8 -3.38 -19.65 4.19
CA GLY A 8 -2.97 -21.05 4.28
C GLY A 8 -3.06 -21.76 2.92
N TYR A 9 -2.15 -22.71 2.70
CA TYR A 9 -2.12 -23.56 1.50
C TYR A 9 -2.32 -25.01 1.94
N GLY A 10 -3.30 -25.71 1.34
CA GLY A 10 -3.62 -27.11 1.64
C GLY A 10 -5.09 -27.33 2.03
N GLU A 11 -5.43 -28.54 2.47
CA GLU A 11 -6.77 -28.96 2.91
C GLU A 11 -7.28 -28.20 4.17
N SER A 12 -6.41 -27.40 4.81
CA SER A 12 -6.70 -26.59 6.00
C SER A 12 -6.83 -25.08 5.73
N ALA A 13 -6.90 -24.65 4.47
CA ALA A 13 -7.10 -23.25 4.14
C ALA A 13 -8.49 -22.78 4.59
N GLU A 14 -8.56 -21.90 5.59
CA GLU A 14 -9.83 -21.36 6.09
C GLU A 14 -10.43 -20.39 5.07
N THR A 15 -11.76 -20.46 4.92
CA THR A 15 -12.55 -19.52 4.13
C THR A 15 -12.68 -18.18 4.84
N HIS A 16 -12.13 -17.13 4.24
CA HIS A 16 -12.40 -15.75 4.65
C HIS A 16 -13.62 -15.20 3.91
N GLU A 17 -14.51 -14.53 4.64
CA GLU A 17 -15.53 -13.66 4.05
C GLU A 17 -14.83 -12.44 3.42
N ALA A 18 -14.38 -12.57 2.17
CA ALA A 18 -14.16 -11.38 1.36
C ALA A 18 -15.56 -10.81 1.05
N PRO A 19 -15.86 -9.55 1.39
CA PRO A 19 -17.12 -8.93 1.08
C PRO A 19 -17.08 -8.62 -0.39
N THR A 20 -17.42 -9.61 -1.20
CA THR A 20 -17.56 -9.40 -2.62
C THR A 20 -18.84 -8.63 -2.81
N THR A 21 -18.74 -7.30 -2.88
CA THR A 21 -19.57 -6.58 -3.84
C THR A 21 -19.17 -7.07 -5.24
N ARG A 22 -20.00 -6.92 -6.27
CA ARG A 22 -19.68 -7.38 -7.65
C ARG A 22 -18.38 -6.76 -8.23
N MET A 23 -17.73 -5.84 -7.51
CA MET A 23 -16.50 -5.12 -7.88
C MET A 23 -15.42 -5.33 -6.80
N GLU A 24 -14.17 -5.54 -7.23
CA GLU A 24 -13.00 -5.65 -6.36
C GLU A 24 -12.31 -4.26 -6.29
N TRP A 25 -12.24 -3.68 -5.10
CA TRP A 25 -11.77 -2.30 -4.86
C TRP A 25 -10.25 -2.18 -4.75
N GLY A 26 -9.55 -3.31 -4.77
CA GLY A 26 -8.11 -3.40 -4.63
C GLY A 26 -7.42 -3.54 -5.97
N HIS A 27 -8.07 -3.12 -7.07
CA HIS A 27 -7.56 -2.93 -8.44
C HIS A 27 -8.21 -1.73 -9.14
N VAL A 28 -8.76 -0.78 -8.37
CA VAL A 28 -9.16 0.52 -8.91
C VAL A 28 -7.92 1.38 -9.04
N PHE A 29 -7.69 1.97 -10.21
CA PHE A 29 -6.49 2.76 -10.46
C PHE A 29 -6.85 3.99 -11.28
N THR A 30 -6.44 5.16 -10.78
CA THR A 30 -6.86 6.47 -11.29
C THR A 30 -5.71 7.43 -11.54
N ASP A 31 -4.47 7.07 -11.20
CA ASP A 31 -3.32 7.96 -11.40
C ASP A 31 -3.08 8.21 -12.88
N CYS A 32 -3.04 7.16 -13.72
CA CYS A 32 -2.86 7.30 -15.16
C CYS A 32 -3.88 8.25 -15.82
N PRO A 33 -5.21 8.10 -15.63
CA PRO A 33 -6.14 9.06 -16.20
C PRO A 33 -6.05 10.46 -15.55
N ALA A 34 -5.70 10.58 -14.27
CA ALA A 34 -5.45 11.90 -13.67
C ALA A 34 -4.21 12.59 -14.28
N ASP A 35 -3.12 11.87 -14.48
CA ASP A 35 -1.89 12.36 -15.11
C ASP A 35 -2.13 12.71 -16.58
N ALA A 36 -2.89 11.86 -17.30
CA ALA A 36 -3.29 12.13 -18.68
C ALA A 36 -4.09 13.43 -18.79
N TYR A 37 -5.01 13.69 -17.86
CA TYR A 37 -5.73 14.96 -17.81
C TYR A 37 -4.79 16.14 -17.59
N TYR A 38 -3.85 16.06 -16.64
CA TYR A 38 -2.88 17.13 -16.41
C TYR A 38 -1.98 17.41 -17.62
N LEU A 39 -1.54 16.36 -18.31
CA LEU A 39 -0.61 16.49 -19.44
C LEU A 39 -1.29 16.97 -20.72
N THR A 40 -2.58 16.64 -20.92
CA THR A 40 -3.25 16.80 -22.22
C THR A 40 -4.53 17.62 -22.18
N GLY A 41 -5.13 17.81 -21.00
CA GLY A 41 -6.47 18.39 -20.87
C GLY A 41 -7.60 17.45 -21.33
N ASP A 42 -7.36 16.14 -21.49
CA ASP A 42 -8.40 15.20 -21.93
C ASP A 42 -9.53 15.04 -20.90
N GLU A 43 -10.65 15.70 -21.16
CA GLU A 43 -11.88 15.66 -20.34
C GLU A 43 -12.46 14.25 -20.17
N ARG A 44 -12.16 13.29 -21.07
CA ARG A 44 -12.58 11.90 -20.88
C ARG A 44 -11.84 11.24 -19.73
N SER A 45 -10.54 11.53 -19.63
CA SER A 45 -9.70 11.07 -18.52
C SER A 45 -10.18 11.68 -17.19
N LEU A 46 -10.51 12.98 -17.17
CA LEU A 46 -11.13 13.61 -16.00
C LEU A 46 -12.47 12.95 -15.61
N THR A 47 -13.32 12.70 -16.61
CA THR A 47 -14.62 12.04 -16.40
C THR A 47 -14.44 10.66 -15.76
N ALA A 48 -13.47 9.86 -16.23
CA ALA A 48 -13.20 8.54 -15.67
C ALA A 48 -12.74 8.63 -14.20
N VAL A 49 -11.83 9.56 -13.86
CA VAL A 49 -11.39 9.78 -12.48
C VAL A 49 -12.57 10.12 -11.57
N ARG A 50 -13.42 11.06 -12.01
CA ARG A 50 -14.61 11.49 -11.25
C ARG A 50 -15.60 10.36 -11.04
N MET A 51 -15.89 9.55 -12.06
CA MET A 51 -16.84 8.43 -11.94
C MET A 51 -16.38 7.39 -10.91
N VAL A 52 -15.09 7.06 -10.89
CA VAL A 52 -14.53 6.12 -9.91
C VAL A 52 -14.59 6.73 -8.50
N ALA A 53 -14.14 7.97 -8.35
CA ALA A 53 -14.10 8.65 -7.06
C ALA A 53 -15.49 8.93 -6.48
N ASP A 54 -16.46 9.33 -7.31
CA ASP A 54 -17.86 9.53 -6.90
C ASP A 54 -18.44 8.24 -6.34
N ARG A 55 -18.16 7.10 -7.00
CA ARG A 55 -18.60 5.81 -6.49
C ARG A 55 -17.95 5.46 -5.15
N ILE A 56 -16.66 5.71 -4.98
CA ILE A 56 -15.96 5.48 -3.70
C ILE A 56 -16.52 6.42 -2.62
N ALA A 57 -16.80 7.68 -2.94
CA ALA A 57 -17.40 8.63 -2.01
C ALA A 57 -18.75 8.13 -1.47
N THR A 58 -19.58 7.45 -2.27
CA THR A 58 -20.84 6.83 -1.77
C THR A 58 -20.63 5.71 -0.75
N ILE A 59 -19.45 5.07 -0.73
CA ILE A 59 -19.07 4.06 0.27
C ILE A 59 -18.65 4.75 1.56
N ALA A 60 -17.94 5.87 1.45
CA ALA A 60 -17.62 6.71 2.60
C ALA A 60 -18.86 7.46 3.13
N ASP A 61 -19.93 7.61 2.37
CA ASP A 61 -21.13 8.33 2.81
C ASP A 61 -21.95 7.58 3.89
N GLY A 62 -22.45 8.34 4.87
CA GLY A 62 -23.31 7.89 5.98
C GLY A 62 -22.70 8.05 7.37
N GLU A 63 -23.35 7.51 8.40
CA GLU A 63 -22.82 7.49 9.78
C GLU A 63 -21.92 6.27 10.01
N GLY A 64 -20.89 6.43 10.85
CA GLY A 64 -19.96 5.35 11.20
C GLY A 64 -19.12 4.82 10.03
N TYR A 65 -18.54 3.62 10.21
CA TYR A 65 -17.53 3.05 9.30
C TYR A 65 -17.92 1.71 8.70
N ASP A 66 -19.18 1.29 8.82
CA ASP A 66 -19.63 -0.06 8.44
C ASP A 66 -19.42 -0.36 6.96
N LYS A 67 -19.77 0.58 6.07
CA LYS A 67 -19.53 0.40 4.63
C LYS A 67 -18.04 0.33 4.30
N ILE A 68 -17.22 1.20 4.90
CA ILE A 68 -15.76 1.19 4.69
C ILE A 68 -15.18 -0.15 5.16
N ARG A 69 -15.49 -0.57 6.38
CA ARG A 69 -15.10 -1.87 6.94
C ARG A 69 -15.55 -3.03 6.05
N ASN A 70 -16.82 -3.05 5.67
CA ASN A 70 -17.41 -4.18 4.94
C ASN A 70 -17.16 -4.14 3.43
N ILE A 71 -16.54 -3.11 2.85
CA ILE A 71 -16.34 -3.04 1.39
C ILE A 71 -14.87 -2.79 1.03
N LEU A 72 -14.17 -1.97 1.82
CA LEU A 72 -12.81 -1.54 1.56
C LEU A 72 -11.77 -2.24 2.45
N ALA A 73 -12.16 -2.82 3.59
CA ALA A 73 -11.20 -3.40 4.55
C ALA A 73 -10.91 -4.90 4.37
N GLY A 74 -11.12 -5.47 3.17
CA GLY A 74 -10.80 -6.88 2.89
C GLY A 74 -9.31 -7.18 2.71
N ALA A 75 -8.52 -6.17 2.36
CA ALA A 75 -7.06 -6.21 2.27
C ALA A 75 -6.51 -4.77 2.30
N GLU A 76 -5.24 -4.58 2.65
CA GLU A 76 -4.64 -3.24 2.80
C GLU A 76 -4.76 -2.41 1.51
N ARG A 77 -4.55 -3.02 0.33
CA ARG A 77 -4.73 -2.34 -0.96
C ARG A 77 -6.16 -1.89 -1.25
N GLN A 78 -7.17 -2.55 -0.66
CA GLN A 78 -8.58 -2.17 -0.82
C GLN A 78 -8.94 -0.94 0.00
N LEU A 79 -8.11 -0.55 0.97
CA LEU A 79 -8.15 0.77 1.60
C LEU A 79 -7.27 1.76 0.81
N GLY A 80 -6.08 1.30 0.41
CA GLY A 80 -5.07 2.11 -0.27
C GLY A 80 -5.50 2.76 -1.58
N TRP A 81 -5.86 1.95 -2.57
CA TRP A 81 -6.18 2.46 -3.91
C TRP A 81 -7.47 3.28 -3.97
N PRO A 82 -8.52 2.94 -3.21
CA PRO A 82 -9.68 3.83 -3.10
C PRO A 82 -9.33 5.17 -2.43
N LEU A 83 -8.48 5.18 -1.40
CA LEU A 83 -8.00 6.42 -0.79
C LEU A 83 -7.19 7.26 -1.80
N LEU A 84 -6.28 6.63 -2.54
CA LEU A 84 -5.52 7.28 -3.59
C LEU A 84 -6.45 7.86 -4.66
N ALA A 85 -7.47 7.12 -5.10
CA ALA A 85 -8.42 7.60 -6.09
C ALA A 85 -9.22 8.83 -5.64
N LEU A 86 -9.60 8.89 -4.36
CA LEU A 86 -10.21 10.09 -3.80
C LEU A 86 -9.21 11.27 -3.78
N CYS A 87 -7.96 11.04 -3.42
CA CYS A 87 -6.93 12.08 -3.42
C CYS A 87 -6.65 12.61 -4.83
N ARG A 88 -6.50 11.73 -5.83
CA ARG A 88 -6.31 12.13 -7.23
C ARG A 88 -7.50 12.91 -7.77
N ALA A 89 -8.73 12.49 -7.43
CA ALA A 89 -9.93 13.22 -7.82
C ALA A 89 -10.00 14.61 -7.18
N TYR A 90 -9.66 14.73 -5.89
CA TYR A 90 -9.53 16.03 -5.24
C TYR A 90 -8.50 16.90 -5.95
N GLU A 91 -7.33 16.36 -6.27
CA GLU A 91 -6.25 17.12 -6.90
C GLU A 91 -6.69 17.73 -8.25
N VAL A 92 -7.30 16.93 -9.13
CA VAL A 92 -7.69 17.38 -10.48
C VAL A 92 -8.98 18.21 -10.52
N THR A 93 -9.82 18.17 -9.48
CA THR A 93 -11.12 18.88 -9.46
C THR A 93 -11.22 20.00 -8.43
N GLN A 94 -10.41 19.93 -7.37
CA GLN A 94 -10.55 20.74 -6.14
C GLN A 94 -11.93 20.61 -5.47
N ASP A 95 -12.67 19.52 -5.72
CA ASP A 95 -13.97 19.25 -5.12
C ASP A 95 -13.81 18.61 -3.73
N GLU A 96 -14.07 19.39 -2.68
CA GLU A 96 -13.92 19.04 -1.26
C GLU A 96 -14.69 17.77 -0.83
N LYS A 97 -15.70 17.34 -1.60
CA LYS A 97 -16.40 16.07 -1.29
C LYS A 97 -15.44 14.87 -1.32
N TYR A 98 -14.43 14.90 -2.20
CA TYR A 98 -13.46 13.82 -2.32
C TYR A 98 -12.50 13.80 -1.13
N LEU A 99 -12.04 14.97 -0.68
CA LEU A 99 -11.20 15.09 0.51
C LEU A 99 -11.98 14.70 1.77
N THR A 100 -13.25 15.08 1.87
CA THR A 100 -14.15 14.66 2.97
C THR A 100 -14.31 13.13 3.01
N ALA A 101 -14.52 12.49 1.86
CA ALA A 101 -14.59 11.03 1.78
C ALA A 101 -13.25 10.38 2.16
N ALA A 102 -12.13 10.94 1.70
CA ALA A 102 -10.79 10.45 2.01
C ALA A 102 -10.49 10.51 3.51
N ALA A 103 -10.85 11.63 4.15
CA ALA A 103 -10.71 11.83 5.59
C ALA A 103 -11.44 10.74 6.39
N LYS A 104 -12.61 10.30 5.92
CA LYS A 104 -13.36 9.24 6.58
C LYS A 104 -12.71 7.85 6.44
N VAL A 105 -12.13 7.56 5.28
CA VAL A 105 -11.33 6.33 5.09
C VAL A 105 -10.09 6.35 5.99
N VAL A 106 -9.40 7.49 6.07
CA VAL A 106 -8.24 7.69 6.96
C VAL A 106 -8.62 7.55 8.44
N ALA A 107 -9.77 8.09 8.85
CA ALA A 107 -10.26 7.93 10.22
C ALA A 107 -10.47 6.45 10.58
N TYR A 108 -11.02 5.65 9.66
CA TYR A 108 -11.11 4.20 9.86
C TYR A 108 -9.72 3.54 9.94
N ILE A 109 -8.79 3.91 9.06
CA ILE A 109 -7.41 3.41 9.09
C ILE A 109 -6.72 3.75 10.42
N LYS A 110 -6.96 4.94 10.99
CA LYS A 110 -6.41 5.34 12.30
C LYS A 110 -6.97 4.50 13.45
N ILE A 111 -8.28 4.22 13.45
CA ILE A 111 -8.91 3.32 14.44
C ILE A 111 -8.25 1.93 14.35
N TYR A 112 -8.19 1.40 13.13
CA TYR A 112 -7.51 0.16 12.80
C TYR A 112 -6.04 0.17 13.26
N ALA A 113 -5.32 1.27 13.05
CA ALA A 113 -3.90 1.39 13.33
C ALA A 113 -3.60 1.47 14.83
N LYS A 114 -4.51 2.08 15.59
CA LYS A 114 -4.42 2.23 17.03
C LYS A 114 -4.75 0.92 17.75
N ASP A 115 -5.89 0.34 17.43
CA ASP A 115 -6.39 -0.90 18.04
C ASP A 115 -7.12 -1.75 16.98
N PRO A 116 -6.39 -2.68 16.33
CA PRO A 116 -6.99 -3.62 15.42
C PRO A 116 -8.14 -4.43 16.05
N MET A 117 -8.05 -4.81 17.33
CA MET A 117 -9.10 -5.60 17.98
C MET A 117 -10.38 -4.79 18.15
N ALA A 118 -10.28 -3.52 18.50
CA ALA A 118 -11.42 -2.60 18.51
C ALA A 118 -12.06 -2.46 17.12
N ALA A 119 -11.25 -2.37 16.06
CA ALA A 119 -11.76 -2.29 14.68
C ALA A 119 -12.57 -3.53 14.25
N TYR A 120 -12.39 -4.66 14.94
CA TYR A 120 -12.97 -5.98 14.60
C TYR A 120 -13.96 -6.54 15.62
N GLN A 121 -14.46 -5.72 16.57
CA GLN A 121 -15.31 -6.11 17.71
C GLN A 121 -16.51 -7.04 17.43
N ASN A 122 -16.89 -7.27 16.17
CA ASN A 122 -18.04 -8.10 15.78
C ASN A 122 -17.68 -9.49 15.25
N GLY A 123 -16.43 -9.96 15.42
CA GLY A 123 -16.03 -11.34 15.11
C GLY A 123 -15.97 -11.71 13.62
N LYS A 124 -16.26 -10.76 12.71
CA LYS A 124 -15.99 -10.91 11.28
C LYS A 124 -14.52 -10.59 11.03
N TRP A 125 -13.83 -11.53 10.42
CA TRP A 125 -12.38 -11.51 10.24
C TRP A 125 -11.97 -10.61 9.08
N TRP A 126 -11.09 -9.65 9.34
CA TRP A 126 -10.62 -8.64 8.40
C TRP A 126 -9.12 -8.45 8.61
N ARG A 127 -8.35 -8.32 7.51
CA ARG A 127 -6.89 -8.33 7.56
C ARG A 127 -6.27 -7.09 8.21
N SER A 128 -5.29 -7.31 9.08
CA SER A 128 -4.39 -6.29 9.60
C SER A 128 -2.91 -6.69 9.64
N TRP A 129 -2.04 -5.82 9.10
CA TRP A 129 -0.58 -5.99 9.19
C TRP A 129 -0.06 -6.10 10.63
N MET A 130 -0.81 -5.64 11.63
CA MET A 130 -0.41 -5.76 13.04
C MET A 130 -0.94 -7.00 13.76
N MET A 131 -1.95 -7.69 13.23
CA MET A 131 -2.65 -8.76 13.96
C MET A 131 -2.68 -10.11 13.25
N ASP A 132 -2.97 -10.16 11.96
CA ASP A 132 -3.04 -11.42 11.21
C ASP A 132 -1.95 -11.54 10.15
N GLY A 133 -1.22 -10.44 9.93
CA GLY A 133 -0.08 -10.33 9.04
C GLY A 133 -0.46 -9.72 7.69
N CYS A 134 0.50 -9.64 6.77
CA CYS A 134 0.26 -8.95 5.51
C CYS A 134 1.05 -9.56 4.36
N LYS A 135 0.63 -9.21 3.14
CA LYS A 135 1.50 -9.28 1.96
C LYS A 135 2.11 -7.90 1.73
N VAL A 136 3.42 -7.81 1.65
CA VAL A 136 4.15 -6.51 1.63
C VAL A 136 3.63 -5.55 0.55
N PHE A 137 3.33 -6.06 -0.63
CA PHE A 137 2.85 -5.24 -1.76
C PHE A 137 1.44 -4.66 -1.53
N MET A 138 0.61 -5.31 -0.70
CA MET A 138 -0.70 -4.76 -0.33
C MET A 138 -0.55 -3.59 0.63
N VAL A 139 0.41 -3.67 1.56
CA VAL A 139 0.74 -2.56 2.46
C VAL A 139 1.41 -1.43 1.69
N GLY A 140 2.25 -1.74 0.70
CA GLY A 140 2.80 -0.74 -0.22
C GLY A 140 1.71 0.06 -0.95
N ALA A 141 0.72 -0.63 -1.52
CA ALA A 141 -0.46 0.02 -2.12
C ALA A 141 -1.29 0.85 -1.12
N LEU A 142 -1.34 0.46 0.16
CA LEU A 142 -1.92 1.30 1.21
C LEU A 142 -1.13 2.59 1.40
N HIS A 143 0.20 2.49 1.50
CA HIS A 143 1.07 3.65 1.68
C HIS A 143 1.01 4.65 0.53
N GLU A 144 0.72 4.24 -0.70
CA GLU A 144 0.46 5.17 -1.81
C GLU A 144 -0.70 6.12 -1.48
N GLY A 145 -1.84 5.58 -1.03
CA GLY A 145 -2.99 6.39 -0.61
C GLY A 145 -2.71 7.23 0.64
N LEU A 146 -1.97 6.67 1.62
CA LEU A 146 -1.62 7.40 2.84
C LEU A 146 -0.68 8.58 2.55
N ALA A 147 0.32 8.38 1.69
CA ALA A 147 1.25 9.42 1.28
C ALA A 147 0.50 10.55 0.55
N ALA A 148 -0.34 10.21 -0.43
CA ALA A 148 -1.14 11.21 -1.15
C ALA A 148 -2.01 12.05 -0.23
N TYR A 149 -2.72 11.42 0.72
CA TYR A 149 -3.54 12.14 1.69
C TYR A 149 -2.70 13.00 2.64
N TYR A 150 -1.56 12.49 3.12
CA TYR A 150 -0.67 13.26 3.99
C TYR A 150 -0.07 14.47 3.27
N GLU A 151 0.27 14.37 1.99
CA GLU A 151 0.80 15.49 1.22
C GLU A 151 -0.20 16.65 1.09
N ILE A 152 -1.49 16.32 0.98
CA ILE A 152 -2.60 17.28 0.94
C ILE A 152 -2.84 17.90 2.32
N THR A 153 -2.90 17.08 3.38
CA THR A 153 -3.46 17.49 4.67
C THR A 153 -2.45 17.77 5.77
N ARG A 154 -1.25 17.20 5.68
CA ARG A 154 -0.21 17.21 6.73
C ARG A 154 -0.71 16.72 8.09
N ASP A 155 -1.59 15.72 8.08
CA ASP A 155 -2.18 15.10 9.27
C ASP A 155 -1.11 14.35 10.11
N GLU A 156 -0.67 14.95 11.22
CA GLU A 156 0.39 14.39 12.08
C GLU A 156 -0.02 13.10 12.81
N GLU A 157 -1.31 12.86 13.05
CA GLU A 157 -1.75 11.57 13.59
C GLU A 157 -1.58 10.48 12.52
N LEU A 158 -1.88 10.79 11.25
CA LEU A 158 -1.63 9.87 10.15
C LEU A 158 -0.12 9.60 9.97
N ARG A 159 0.74 10.61 10.15
CA ARG A 159 2.20 10.40 10.17
C ARG A 159 2.60 9.32 11.16
N GLY A 160 2.04 9.34 12.37
CA GLY A 160 2.27 8.30 13.38
C GLY A 160 1.87 6.90 12.91
N VAL A 161 0.75 6.79 12.19
CA VAL A 161 0.27 5.52 11.59
C VAL A 161 1.23 5.01 10.51
N ILE A 162 1.68 5.89 9.61
CA ILE A 162 2.64 5.56 8.54
C ILE A 162 3.93 5.02 9.15
N VAL A 163 4.50 5.74 10.12
CA VAL A 163 5.73 5.34 10.80
C VAL A 163 5.57 4.00 11.53
N LYS A 164 4.44 3.79 12.22
CA LYS A 164 4.15 2.50 12.89
C LYS A 164 4.12 1.35 11.89
N SER A 165 3.48 1.55 10.73
CA SER A 165 3.41 0.53 9.66
C SER A 165 4.79 0.24 9.07
N LEU A 166 5.57 1.27 8.71
CA LEU A 166 6.90 1.08 8.12
C LEU A 166 7.88 0.42 9.09
N ASN A 167 7.88 0.80 10.37
CA ASN A 167 8.66 0.12 11.39
C ASN A 167 8.33 -1.38 11.45
N TRP A 168 7.05 -1.72 11.44
CA TRP A 168 6.63 -3.12 11.46
C TRP A 168 7.15 -3.88 10.22
N LEU A 169 7.09 -3.28 9.03
CA LEU A 169 7.63 -3.89 7.80
C LEU A 169 9.16 -4.07 7.88
N VAL A 170 9.91 -3.08 8.37
CA VAL A 170 11.36 -3.21 8.57
C VAL A 170 11.68 -4.34 9.54
N ASP A 171 10.98 -4.40 10.67
CA ASP A 171 11.32 -5.31 11.77
C ASP A 171 10.90 -6.76 11.50
N ASN A 172 9.86 -6.97 10.68
CA ASN A 172 9.22 -8.28 10.50
C ASN A 172 9.27 -8.81 9.06
N MET A 173 9.27 -7.94 8.05
CA MET A 173 9.15 -8.35 6.65
C MET A 173 10.46 -8.23 5.88
N TRP A 174 11.33 -7.28 6.22
CA TRP A 174 12.59 -7.06 5.50
C TRP A 174 13.55 -8.24 5.63
N ASN A 175 14.02 -8.79 4.52
CA ASN A 175 15.03 -9.84 4.43
C ASN A 175 16.35 -9.27 3.86
N PRO A 176 17.38 -9.08 4.70
CA PRO A 176 18.65 -8.50 4.28
C PRO A 176 19.49 -9.43 3.40
N ASP A 177 19.25 -10.75 3.44
CA ASP A 177 20.04 -11.72 2.66
C ASP A 177 19.75 -11.62 1.16
N VAL A 178 18.58 -11.09 0.79
CA VAL A 178 18.14 -10.95 -0.61
C VAL A 178 17.73 -9.52 -0.96
N ASP A 179 17.99 -8.56 -0.09
CA ASP A 179 17.56 -7.15 -0.25
C ASP A 179 16.09 -7.03 -0.71
N GLY A 180 15.21 -7.79 -0.06
CA GLY A 180 13.80 -7.90 -0.41
C GLY A 180 12.92 -8.19 0.79
N PHE A 181 11.67 -8.57 0.55
CA PHE A 181 10.72 -8.79 1.64
C PHE A 181 10.19 -10.22 1.66
N VAL A 182 9.87 -10.70 2.84
CA VAL A 182 8.99 -11.87 3.02
C VAL A 182 7.71 -11.60 2.22
N TYR A 183 7.31 -12.56 1.37
CA TYR A 183 6.11 -12.39 0.55
C TYR A 183 4.85 -12.18 1.40
N GLU A 184 4.71 -13.02 2.42
CA GLU A 184 3.56 -13.05 3.29
C GLU A 184 3.98 -13.45 4.71
N PHE A 185 3.61 -12.59 5.66
CA PHE A 185 3.65 -12.92 7.08
C PHE A 185 2.24 -13.23 7.53
N ASN A 186 2.07 -14.32 8.28
CA ASN A 186 0.83 -14.67 8.96
C ASN A 186 1.11 -14.70 10.46
N ALA A 187 0.57 -13.72 11.19
CA ALA A 187 0.87 -13.52 12.61
C ALA A 187 0.36 -14.65 13.52
N MET A 188 -0.53 -15.51 13.02
CA MET A 188 -1.08 -16.66 13.77
C MET A 188 -0.22 -17.93 13.60
N ASN A 189 0.99 -17.81 13.04
CA ASN A 189 1.95 -18.91 12.87
C ASN A 189 1.41 -20.09 12.01
N ARG A 190 0.46 -19.80 11.11
CA ARG A 190 -0.27 -20.79 10.29
C ARG A 190 0.39 -21.08 8.93
N GLY A 191 1.71 -20.88 8.87
CA GLY A 191 2.52 -20.98 7.66
C GLY A 191 2.88 -19.60 7.09
N HIS A 192 4.18 -19.37 6.88
CA HIS A 192 4.70 -18.15 6.27
C HIS A 192 5.31 -18.49 4.91
N ARG A 193 5.06 -17.67 3.89
CA ARG A 193 5.87 -17.70 2.66
C ARG A 193 7.10 -16.86 2.87
N ARG A 194 8.07 -17.45 3.58
CA ARG A 194 9.34 -16.80 3.98
C ARG A 194 10.33 -16.60 2.84
N SER A 195 10.03 -17.08 1.62
CA SER A 195 10.85 -16.74 0.46
C SER A 195 10.91 -15.22 0.36
N GLY A 196 12.10 -14.65 0.51
CA GLY A 196 12.30 -13.24 0.21
C GLY A 196 12.05 -13.04 -1.28
N ILE A 197 11.14 -12.15 -1.63
CA ILE A 197 10.74 -11.90 -3.01
C ILE A 197 11.13 -10.47 -3.36
N ALA A 198 12.17 -10.34 -4.17
CA ALA A 198 12.59 -9.07 -4.74
C ALA A 198 11.71 -8.63 -5.92
N SER A 199 11.01 -9.56 -6.60
CA SER A 199 10.16 -9.26 -7.75
C SER A 199 8.94 -8.36 -7.46
N LEU A 200 8.62 -8.12 -6.19
CA LEU A 200 7.54 -7.24 -5.75
C LEU A 200 8.04 -5.99 -5.02
N ASN A 201 9.37 -5.77 -4.95
CA ASN A 201 9.95 -4.63 -4.22
C ASN A 201 9.41 -3.28 -4.72
N PHE A 202 9.23 -3.12 -6.04
CA PHE A 202 8.73 -1.86 -6.61
C PHE A 202 7.30 -1.50 -6.16
N LEU A 203 6.49 -2.45 -5.72
CA LEU A 203 5.16 -2.17 -5.16
C LEU A 203 5.19 -1.62 -3.72
N ALA A 204 6.35 -1.62 -3.06
CA ALA A 204 6.48 -1.15 -1.67
C ALA A 204 7.60 -0.12 -1.46
N VAL A 205 8.54 0.00 -2.40
CA VAL A 205 9.75 0.82 -2.26
C VAL A 205 9.48 2.31 -2.03
N ASP A 206 8.43 2.85 -2.66
CA ASP A 206 8.10 4.28 -2.58
C ASP A 206 7.69 4.67 -1.16
N ALA A 207 7.00 3.75 -0.45
CA ALA A 207 6.61 3.93 0.95
C ALA A 207 7.81 4.18 1.88
N PHE A 208 8.94 3.50 1.65
CA PHE A 208 10.15 3.67 2.45
C PHE A 208 10.89 4.97 2.09
N THR A 209 10.92 5.34 0.81
CA THR A 209 11.50 6.62 0.39
C THR A 209 10.71 7.79 1.01
N PHE A 210 9.38 7.72 0.93
CA PHE A 210 8.49 8.67 1.58
C PHE A 210 8.67 8.69 3.11
N GLY A 211 8.74 7.52 3.74
CA GLY A 211 9.01 7.39 5.18
C GLY A 211 10.30 8.08 5.60
N TYR A 212 11.38 7.93 4.83
CA TYR A 212 12.64 8.63 5.08
C TYR A 212 12.49 10.15 4.94
N GLN A 213 11.78 10.64 3.91
CA GLN A 213 11.52 12.07 3.77
C GLN A 213 10.69 12.62 4.95
N LEU A 214 9.82 11.80 5.53
CA LEU A 214 8.94 12.15 6.63
C LEU A 214 9.63 12.18 8.00
N THR A 215 10.68 11.38 8.20
CA THR A 215 11.30 11.17 9.53
C THR A 215 12.80 11.40 9.60
N GLY A 216 13.52 11.28 8.48
CA GLY A 216 14.97 11.19 8.45
C GLY A 216 15.54 9.85 8.95
N ASP A 217 14.71 8.83 9.17
CA ASP A 217 15.18 7.52 9.64
C ASP A 217 15.91 6.76 8.51
N GLU A 218 17.23 6.67 8.64
CA GLU A 218 18.13 6.02 7.69
C GLU A 218 17.80 4.54 7.42
N ARG A 219 17.08 3.86 8.34
CA ARG A 219 16.61 2.48 8.08
C ARG A 219 15.65 2.44 6.89
N TYR A 220 14.79 3.44 6.74
CA TYR A 220 13.87 3.52 5.61
C TYR A 220 14.63 3.81 4.31
N LEU A 221 15.62 4.71 4.34
CA LEU A 221 16.47 4.96 3.18
C LEU A 221 17.21 3.69 2.75
N ALA A 222 17.77 2.95 3.70
CA ALA A 222 18.45 1.69 3.44
C ALA A 222 17.53 0.67 2.77
N VAL A 223 16.34 0.42 3.34
CA VAL A 223 15.37 -0.52 2.76
C VAL A 223 14.92 -0.06 1.37
N GLY A 224 14.57 1.22 1.21
CA GLY A 224 14.14 1.79 -0.07
C GLY A 224 15.22 1.65 -1.15
N ALA A 225 16.44 2.11 -0.89
CA ALA A 225 17.53 2.06 -1.86
C ALA A 225 17.94 0.62 -2.22
N ARG A 226 18.08 -0.26 -1.22
CA ARG A 226 18.52 -1.64 -1.45
C ARG A 226 17.48 -2.44 -2.22
N SER A 227 16.21 -2.34 -1.81
CA SER A 227 15.12 -3.03 -2.50
C SER A 227 14.93 -2.53 -3.94
N PHE A 228 15.11 -1.23 -4.18
CA PHE A 228 15.09 -0.64 -5.51
C PHE A 228 16.16 -1.27 -6.41
N TRP A 229 17.42 -1.20 -5.99
CA TRP A 229 18.55 -1.66 -6.80
C TRP A 229 18.57 -3.17 -6.98
N GLN A 230 18.11 -3.94 -5.98
CA GLN A 230 17.93 -5.37 -6.14
C GLN A 230 16.91 -5.69 -7.23
N ARG A 231 15.77 -4.98 -7.28
CA ARG A 231 14.78 -5.20 -8.34
C ARG A 231 15.31 -4.78 -9.71
N VAL A 232 16.01 -3.65 -9.81
CA VAL A 232 16.69 -3.23 -11.06
C VAL A 232 17.61 -4.34 -11.58
N LYS A 233 18.41 -4.96 -10.70
CA LYS A 233 19.34 -6.04 -11.05
C LYS A 233 18.63 -7.29 -11.59
N GLU A 234 17.44 -7.59 -11.08
CA GLU A 234 16.65 -8.76 -11.49
C GLU A 234 15.70 -8.48 -12.65
N MET A 235 15.51 -7.22 -13.01
CA MET A 235 14.54 -6.81 -14.02
C MET A 235 14.95 -7.37 -15.39
N LYS A 236 14.00 -8.00 -16.07
CA LYS A 236 14.13 -8.51 -17.43
C LYS A 236 13.05 -7.87 -18.29
N PRO A 237 13.21 -7.86 -19.62
CA PRO A 237 12.10 -7.53 -20.50
C PRO A 237 10.92 -8.50 -20.24
N GLU A 238 9.80 -7.95 -19.79
CA GLU A 238 8.59 -8.71 -19.48
C GLU A 238 7.57 -8.58 -20.61
N PRO A 239 7.12 -9.69 -21.22
CA PRO A 239 6.10 -9.63 -22.27
C PRO A 239 4.70 -9.36 -21.71
N GLU A 240 4.49 -9.56 -20.40
CA GLU A 240 3.21 -9.37 -19.74
C GLU A 240 3.03 -7.93 -19.26
N ALA A 241 2.01 -7.25 -19.77
CA ALA A 241 1.66 -5.87 -19.40
C ALA A 241 1.44 -5.70 -17.88
N LYS A 242 1.00 -6.77 -17.18
CA LYS A 242 0.82 -6.73 -15.73
C LYS A 242 2.15 -6.49 -15.00
N GLN A 243 3.18 -7.26 -15.32
CA GLN A 243 4.47 -7.16 -14.64
C GLN A 243 5.13 -5.83 -14.97
N PHE A 244 5.06 -5.39 -16.23
CA PHE A 244 5.50 -4.05 -16.63
C PHE A 244 4.85 -2.95 -15.79
N SER A 245 3.52 -2.96 -15.65
CA SER A 245 2.80 -1.96 -14.85
C SER A 245 3.18 -1.99 -13.37
N MET A 246 3.39 -3.17 -12.78
CA MET A 246 3.84 -3.29 -11.38
C MET A 246 5.23 -2.69 -11.19
N ASP A 247 6.11 -2.84 -12.17
CA ASP A 247 7.47 -2.33 -12.08
C ASP A 247 7.58 -0.84 -12.41
N ALA A 248 6.78 -0.33 -13.34
CA ALA A 248 6.92 1.02 -13.89
C ALA A 248 6.12 2.10 -13.14
N ARG A 249 5.16 1.73 -12.28
CA ARG A 249 4.23 2.72 -11.70
C ARG A 249 4.90 3.67 -10.70
N THR A 250 5.53 3.12 -9.66
CA THR A 250 6.09 3.90 -8.53
C THR A 250 7.60 3.95 -8.55
N SER A 251 8.26 3.04 -9.27
CA SER A 251 9.73 3.02 -9.38
C SER A 251 10.33 4.31 -9.96
N PRO A 252 9.68 5.08 -10.87
CA PRO A 252 10.24 6.34 -11.34
C PRO A 252 10.40 7.39 -10.23
N HIS A 253 9.50 7.43 -9.24
CA HIS A 253 9.60 8.35 -8.10
C HIS A 253 10.88 8.08 -7.30
N VAL A 254 11.11 6.80 -6.99
CA VAL A 254 12.29 6.36 -6.24
C VAL A 254 13.56 6.55 -7.08
N ALA A 255 13.54 6.23 -8.37
CA ALA A 255 14.66 6.46 -9.27
C ALA A 255 15.08 7.95 -9.26
N ALA A 256 14.10 8.86 -9.39
CA ALA A 256 14.33 10.30 -9.34
C ALA A 256 14.85 10.75 -7.97
N TYR A 257 14.37 10.15 -6.88
CA TYR A 257 14.87 10.43 -5.54
C TYR A 257 16.34 10.01 -5.38
N LEU A 258 16.67 8.76 -5.70
CA LEU A 258 18.03 8.21 -5.56
C LEU A 258 19.03 8.97 -6.44
N TYR A 259 18.62 9.34 -7.66
CA TYR A 259 19.42 10.17 -8.56
C TYR A 259 19.76 11.53 -7.93
N ARG A 260 18.74 12.25 -7.41
CA ARG A 260 18.95 13.55 -6.74
C ARG A 260 19.83 13.45 -5.49
N ARG A 261 19.84 12.31 -4.82
CA ARG A 261 20.67 12.03 -3.63
C ARG A 261 22.04 11.45 -3.96
N HIS A 262 22.36 11.22 -5.22
CA HIS A 262 23.58 10.54 -5.66
C HIS A 262 23.79 9.15 -5.02
N ILE A 263 22.70 8.42 -4.76
CA ILE A 263 22.75 7.07 -4.18
C ILE A 263 22.90 6.06 -5.32
N GLN A 264 24.05 5.40 -5.35
CA GLN A 264 24.45 4.45 -6.39
C GLN A 264 24.48 3.01 -5.85
N PRO A 265 24.33 1.99 -6.69
CA PRO A 265 24.28 0.59 -6.25
C PRO A 265 25.59 0.12 -5.58
N GLU A 266 26.73 0.77 -5.85
CA GLU A 266 28.02 0.46 -5.22
C GLU A 266 28.16 1.05 -3.81
N LYS A 267 27.27 1.98 -3.42
CA LYS A 267 27.34 2.76 -2.17
C LYS A 267 26.00 2.78 -1.45
N LEU A 268 25.40 1.62 -1.26
CA LEU A 268 24.13 1.49 -0.57
C LEU A 268 24.31 1.66 0.95
N PRO A 269 23.35 2.31 1.64
CA PRO A 269 23.33 2.33 3.10
C PRO A 269 23.36 0.91 3.69
N PRO A 270 23.89 0.73 4.91
CA PRO A 270 23.92 -0.57 5.57
C PRO A 270 22.50 -1.07 5.80
N SER A 271 22.25 -2.35 5.48
CA SER A 271 20.94 -2.94 5.70
C SER A 271 20.58 -2.95 7.20
N PRO A 272 19.34 -2.59 7.58
CA PRO A 272 18.88 -2.81 8.94
C PRO A 272 18.77 -4.31 9.23
N LYS A 273 18.88 -4.66 10.52
CA LYS A 273 18.68 -6.03 11.01
C LYS A 273 17.25 -6.18 11.52
N PRO A 274 16.42 -7.06 10.94
CA PRO A 274 15.07 -7.32 11.41
C PRO A 274 15.08 -8.06 12.75
N ILE A 275 14.01 -7.91 13.54
CA ILE A 275 13.88 -8.52 14.87
C ILE A 275 13.51 -10.01 14.76
N VAL A 276 12.64 -10.38 13.81
CA VAL A 276 11.92 -11.67 13.83
C VAL A 276 12.47 -12.71 12.83
N GLN A 277 13.63 -12.51 12.22
CA GLN A 277 14.20 -13.48 11.28
C GLN A 277 15.08 -14.56 11.92
N LYS A 278 14.61 -15.17 13.03
CA LYS A 278 15.19 -16.44 13.47
C LYS A 278 14.63 -17.56 12.59
N ARG A 279 15.57 -18.25 11.91
CA ARG A 279 15.32 -19.39 11.00
C ARG A 279 14.41 -20.42 11.64
#